data_AF-B4GBL8-F1
#
_entry.id   AF-B4GBL8-F1
#
_cell.length_a   1.000
_cell.length_b   1.000
_cell.length_c   1.000
_cell.angle_alpha   90.00
_cell.angle_beta   90.00
_cell.angle_gamma   90.00
#
_symmetry.space_group_name_H-M   'P 1'
#
loop_
_entity.id
_entity.type
_entity.pdbx_description
1 polymer ?
#
loop_
_entity_poly.entity_id
_entity_poly.type
_entity_poly.pdbx_seq_one_letter_code
_entity_poly.pdbx_strand_id
1 'polypeptide(L)'
;MTDNAGFKPDAEVFASAGDNPPAYSTSTSAISLNDFNSKANLTEKNQLALSEDPYSPFEHRDPKGASTGGALAHLLKSSLGTGILAMPMAFHNAGLVFGMCMTLIVGFLCTHCVHILVKTSHNICRDAKVPALGFAETAEKVFEYGPKGMRPYSNFAKQFVDIGLMATYYAAACVYIVFIATSFHDVINFDCNLNWDVRIYIALTVIPCLLIGQIRNLKWLVPFSLMANVFIVITFVIVLYYMFDEPLVYSDKPLIAPAAHIPLFFATVIFAMEGIGVVMPVENSMRKPQQFLGCPGVLNTAMITVVLLYAIIGFFGYVRFGDTVRGSITLNLPEGSWLGDTAKLLMAVAILFTFGLQFYVPNEILWRKINHKFSPEKHNITQIMLRSGIILVSGGVAAAIPNLEPFISLVGAVFFSLLGIFVPSFVETVYLYPDRLGWCNWKMVKNIILGILSILALIAGAVASIGEIIEMYSGDD
;
A
#
# COMPACT_ATOMS: atom_id res chain seq x y z
N MET A 1 -9.48 72.75 9.80
CA MET A 1 -10.67 73.45 10.31
C MET A 1 -11.67 72.37 10.69
N THR A 2 -11.52 71.81 11.90
CA THR A 2 -12.26 72.20 13.14
C THR A 2 -13.74 71.81 13.01
N ASP A 3 -14.16 70.66 13.54
CA ASP A 3 -14.50 70.35 14.95
C ASP A 3 -15.83 70.94 15.45
N ASN A 4 -16.46 70.10 16.30
CA ASN A 4 -17.59 70.31 17.21
C ASN A 4 -19.01 70.16 16.60
N ALA A 5 -19.93 69.43 17.24
CA ALA A 5 -20.12 69.31 18.68
C ALA A 5 -20.55 67.90 19.13
N GLY A 6 -20.00 67.48 20.26
CA GLY A 6 -20.57 66.41 21.09
C GLY A 6 -21.51 66.96 22.16
N PHE A 7 -22.38 66.09 22.67
CA PHE A 7 -22.87 66.15 24.05
C PHE A 7 -23.34 64.75 24.50
N LYS A 8 -22.67 64.23 25.52
CA LYS A 8 -23.03 63.13 26.45
C LYS A 8 -23.55 63.79 27.75
N PRO A 9 -24.32 63.16 28.66
CA PRO A 9 -23.89 62.03 29.53
C PRO A 9 -24.99 60.97 29.86
N ASP A 10 -24.63 59.69 30.04
CA ASP A 10 -24.53 58.88 31.30
C ASP A 10 -25.88 58.21 31.66
N ALA A 11 -26.01 56.97 32.12
CA ALA A 11 -25.13 56.05 32.84
C ALA A 11 -25.56 54.57 32.65
N GLU A 12 -24.60 53.66 32.82
CA GLU A 12 -24.65 52.38 33.57
C GLU A 12 -25.86 51.42 33.48
N VAL A 13 -25.80 50.07 33.45
CA VAL A 13 -24.76 49.03 33.51
C VAL A 13 -25.53 47.66 33.52
N PHE A 14 -24.82 46.59 33.16
CA PHE A 14 -25.07 45.14 33.41
C PHE A 14 -25.96 44.29 32.50
N ALA A 15 -25.38 43.13 32.21
CA ALA A 15 -25.74 42.09 31.27
C ALA A 15 -26.62 40.98 31.88
N SER A 16 -27.37 40.29 31.02
CA SER A 16 -27.58 38.83 31.11
C SER A 16 -27.94 38.28 29.72
N ALA A 17 -27.05 37.51 29.12
CA ALA A 17 -27.34 36.70 27.94
C ALA A 17 -27.71 35.28 28.41
N GLY A 18 -28.93 34.85 28.11
CA GLY A 18 -29.46 33.51 28.38
C GLY A 18 -29.64 32.72 27.09
N ASP A 19 -29.07 31.53 27.11
CA ASP A 19 -29.07 30.38 26.20
C ASP A 19 -30.27 30.15 25.26
N ASN A 20 -29.95 29.73 24.03
CA ASN A 20 -30.65 28.66 23.32
C ASN A 20 -29.60 27.75 22.64
N PRO A 21 -29.67 26.42 22.76
CA PRO A 21 -28.65 25.50 22.24
C PRO A 21 -28.84 25.25 20.73
N PRO A 22 -27.77 25.09 19.93
CA PRO A 22 -27.92 24.70 18.54
C PRO A 22 -28.13 23.18 18.41
N ALA A 23 -29.00 22.83 17.47
CA ALA A 23 -29.45 21.49 17.15
C ALA A 23 -28.31 20.50 16.85
N TYR A 24 -28.47 19.27 17.36
CA TYR A 24 -27.68 18.11 16.99
C TYR A 24 -27.81 17.84 15.49
N SER A 25 -26.74 18.11 14.72
CA SER A 25 -26.55 17.54 13.40
C SER A 25 -25.79 16.22 13.54
N THR A 26 -26.49 15.11 13.37
CA THR A 26 -25.93 13.78 13.20
C THR A 26 -25.10 13.79 11.92
N SER A 27 -23.81 14.09 12.05
CA SER A 27 -22.88 14.16 10.93
C SER A 27 -22.29 12.77 10.72
N THR A 28 -22.83 12.06 9.73
CA THR A 28 -22.24 10.84 9.17
C THR A 28 -20.83 11.18 8.69
N SER A 29 -19.82 10.71 9.42
CA SER A 29 -18.41 10.97 9.15
C SER A 29 -17.93 10.21 7.91
N ALA A 30 -18.24 10.72 6.72
CA ALA A 30 -17.58 10.32 5.49
C ALA A 30 -16.25 11.08 5.39
N ILE A 31 -15.15 10.42 5.80
CA ILE A 31 -13.78 10.93 5.68
C ILE A 31 -13.45 11.10 4.19
N SER A 32 -13.08 12.32 3.79
CA SER A 32 -12.69 12.62 2.41
C SER A 32 -11.22 12.24 2.22
N LEU A 33 -10.95 11.34 1.26
CA LEU A 33 -9.58 10.98 0.85
C LEU A 33 -8.75 12.17 0.30
N ASN A 34 -9.29 13.40 0.24
CA ASN A 34 -8.51 14.59 -0.12
C ASN A 34 -7.50 15.03 0.95
N ASP A 35 -7.57 14.50 2.17
CA ASP A 35 -6.62 14.82 3.26
C ASP A 35 -5.26 14.10 3.12
N PHE A 36 -5.09 13.30 2.06
CA PHE A 36 -3.83 12.60 1.75
C PHE A 36 -2.72 13.51 1.20
N ASN A 37 -3.01 14.79 0.95
CA ASN A 37 -2.00 15.77 0.59
C ASN A 37 -1.51 16.50 1.85
N SER A 38 -0.35 16.08 2.37
CA SER A 38 0.40 16.79 3.41
C SER A 38 0.71 18.22 2.95
N LYS A 39 -0.12 19.18 3.35
CA LYS A 39 0.21 20.61 3.25
C LYS A 39 1.15 20.95 4.40
N ALA A 40 2.45 20.94 4.13
CA ALA A 40 3.42 21.58 5.01
C ALA A 40 3.26 23.11 4.86
N ASN A 41 2.61 23.76 5.82
CA ASN A 41 2.64 25.22 5.90
C ASN A 41 4.05 25.65 6.35
N LEU A 42 4.80 26.25 5.44
CA LEU A 42 6.19 26.70 5.61
C LEU A 42 6.35 27.95 6.51
N THR A 43 5.26 28.49 7.06
CA THR A 43 5.24 29.83 7.69
C THR A 43 5.61 29.84 9.18
N GLU A 44 5.66 28.69 9.86
CA GLU A 44 5.89 28.61 11.33
C GLU A 44 7.37 28.56 11.77
N LYS A 45 8.33 28.54 10.85
CA LYS A 45 9.75 28.38 11.18
C LYS A 45 10.35 29.52 12.04
N ASN A 46 9.77 30.73 11.99
CA ASN A 46 10.32 31.89 12.68
C ASN A 46 9.81 32.07 14.12
N GLN A 47 8.70 31.42 14.52
CA GLN A 47 8.18 31.50 15.89
C GLN A 47 8.67 30.36 16.80
N LEU A 48 9.01 29.19 16.22
CA LEU A 48 9.48 27.99 16.94
C LEU A 48 10.96 27.99 17.34
N ALA A 49 11.67 29.09 17.09
CA ALA A 49 13.06 29.27 17.49
C ALA A 49 13.22 29.83 18.92
N LEU A 50 12.11 30.20 19.59
CA LEU A 50 12.12 30.96 20.85
C LEU A 50 11.50 30.21 22.07
N SER A 51 11.03 28.97 21.92
CA SER A 51 10.51 28.17 23.03
C SER A 51 11.59 27.21 23.56
N GLU A 52 11.83 27.22 24.88
CA GLU A 52 12.74 26.28 25.56
C GLU A 52 12.18 24.84 25.62
N ASP A 53 10.89 24.64 25.31
CA ASP A 53 10.26 23.33 25.29
C ASP A 53 10.69 22.47 24.07
N PRO A 54 10.92 21.16 24.26
CA PRO A 54 11.27 20.26 23.18
C PRO A 54 10.13 20.20 22.15
N TYR A 55 10.43 20.51 20.89
CA TYR A 55 9.45 20.53 19.80
C TYR A 55 8.69 19.20 19.70
N SER A 56 7.37 19.27 19.82
CA SER A 56 6.45 18.14 19.63
C SER A 56 5.77 18.25 18.25
N PRO A 57 6.16 17.42 17.26
CA PRO A 57 5.55 17.45 15.92
C PRO A 57 4.04 17.22 15.96
N PHE A 58 3.56 16.46 16.95
CA PHE A 58 2.17 16.05 17.06
C PHE A 58 1.22 17.17 17.46
N GLU A 59 1.71 18.21 18.15
CA GLU A 59 0.91 19.38 18.54
C GLU A 59 0.63 20.32 17.37
N HIS A 60 1.42 20.19 16.30
CA HIS A 60 1.35 21.01 15.08
C HIS A 60 0.65 20.28 13.93
N ARG A 61 -0.10 19.20 14.23
CA ARG A 61 -0.91 18.44 13.26
C ARG A 61 -2.38 18.82 13.37
N ASP A 62 -3.15 18.53 12.32
CA ASP A 62 -4.58 18.85 12.27
C ASP A 62 -5.36 18.11 13.38
N PRO A 63 -6.03 18.82 14.31
CA PRO A 63 -6.81 18.20 15.37
C PRO A 63 -8.04 17.43 14.86
N LYS A 64 -8.44 17.60 13.59
CA LYS A 64 -9.57 16.91 12.94
C LYS A 64 -9.17 15.62 12.21
N GLY A 65 -7.98 15.08 12.49
CA GLY A 65 -7.51 13.83 11.90
C GLY A 65 -8.42 12.60 12.13
N ALA A 66 -8.15 11.53 11.38
CA ALA A 66 -8.83 10.24 11.47
C ALA A 66 -8.73 9.62 12.87
N SER A 67 -9.78 8.89 13.25
CA SER A 67 -9.80 8.11 14.50
C SER A 67 -8.84 6.92 14.42
N THR A 68 -8.43 6.41 15.58
CA THR A 68 -7.56 5.22 15.70
C THR A 68 -8.16 3.99 15.00
N GLY A 69 -9.48 3.80 15.11
CA GLY A 69 -10.19 2.74 14.39
C GLY A 69 -10.27 2.99 12.88
N GLY A 70 -10.43 4.23 12.45
CA GLY A 70 -10.37 4.60 11.03
C GLY A 70 -9.00 4.30 10.43
N ALA A 71 -7.92 4.69 11.12
CA ALA A 71 -6.55 4.40 10.71
C ALA A 71 -6.27 2.88 10.66
N LEU A 72 -6.76 2.11 11.65
CA LEU A 72 -6.68 0.65 11.64
C LEU A 72 -7.38 0.06 10.42
N ALA A 73 -8.62 0.49 10.13
CA ALA A 73 -9.37 0.02 8.99
C ALA A 73 -8.68 0.35 7.66
N HIS A 74 -8.05 1.53 7.56
CA HIS A 74 -7.28 1.92 6.39
C HIS A 74 -6.03 1.06 6.20
N LEU A 75 -5.27 0.80 7.27
CA LEU A 75 -4.11 -0.11 7.20
C LEU A 75 -4.54 -1.53 6.83
N LEU A 76 -5.57 -2.09 7.49
CA LEU A 76 -6.08 -3.42 7.18
C LEU A 76 -6.51 -3.51 5.72
N LYS A 77 -7.30 -2.55 5.23
CA LYS A 77 -7.74 -2.50 3.84
C LYS A 77 -6.54 -2.49 2.88
N SER A 78 -5.57 -1.61 3.15
CA SER A 78 -4.45 -1.44 2.24
C SER A 78 -3.47 -2.61 2.25
N SER A 79 -3.29 -3.24 3.41
CA SER A 79 -2.36 -4.36 3.55
C SER A 79 -2.99 -5.67 3.10
N LEU A 80 -4.26 -5.96 3.41
CA LEU A 80 -4.92 -7.22 3.01
C LEU A 80 -5.02 -7.35 1.47
N GLY A 81 -5.42 -6.26 0.81
CA GLY A 81 -5.41 -6.10 -0.65
C GLY A 81 -5.82 -7.33 -1.46
N THR A 82 -5.23 -7.47 -2.65
CA THR A 82 -5.27 -8.71 -3.45
C THR A 82 -4.21 -9.71 -3.01
N GLY A 83 -3.25 -9.29 -2.17
CA GLY A 83 -2.15 -10.12 -1.68
C GLY A 83 -2.63 -11.36 -0.92
N ILE A 84 -3.69 -11.23 -0.12
CA ILE A 84 -4.30 -12.36 0.60
C ILE A 84 -4.74 -13.49 -0.33
N LEU A 85 -5.17 -13.17 -1.55
CA LEU A 85 -5.71 -14.15 -2.48
C LEU A 85 -4.61 -15.00 -3.12
N ALA A 86 -3.37 -14.49 -3.20
CA ALA A 86 -2.22 -15.23 -3.70
C ALA A 86 -1.58 -16.13 -2.64
N MET A 87 -2.03 -16.08 -1.39
CA MET A 87 -1.37 -16.78 -0.29
C MET A 87 -1.40 -18.31 -0.37
N PRO A 88 -2.45 -18.96 -0.88
CA PRO A 88 -2.41 -20.41 -1.10
C PRO A 88 -1.29 -20.82 -2.04
N MET A 89 -1.03 -20.00 -3.08
CA MET A 89 0.01 -20.28 -4.06
C MET A 89 1.41 -20.17 -3.44
N ALA A 90 1.59 -19.21 -2.52
CA ALA A 90 2.80 -19.18 -1.72
C ALA A 90 2.97 -20.49 -0.91
N PHE A 91 1.92 -20.96 -0.24
CA PHE A 91 1.99 -22.20 0.55
C PHE A 91 2.23 -23.44 -0.31
N HIS A 92 1.75 -23.46 -1.55
CA HIS A 92 2.14 -24.48 -2.54
C HIS A 92 3.66 -24.47 -2.77
N ASN A 93 4.26 -23.29 -2.95
CA ASN A 93 5.69 -23.10 -3.21
C ASN A 93 6.59 -23.31 -1.96
N ALA A 94 6.01 -23.46 -0.77
CA ALA A 94 6.75 -23.64 0.49
C ALA A 94 6.45 -24.94 1.24
N GLY A 95 5.27 -25.53 1.06
CA GLY A 95 4.75 -26.59 1.91
C GLY A 95 4.12 -26.06 3.19
N LEU A 96 3.32 -26.91 3.86
CA LEU A 96 2.43 -26.49 4.94
C LEU A 96 3.15 -25.93 6.17
N VAL A 97 4.15 -26.66 6.68
CA VAL A 97 4.83 -26.30 7.95
C VAL A 97 5.82 -25.17 7.72
N PHE A 98 6.62 -25.27 6.65
CA PHE A 98 7.58 -24.23 6.30
C PHE A 98 6.88 -22.93 5.93
N GLY A 99 5.81 -23.00 5.12
CA GLY A 99 4.98 -21.86 4.76
C GLY A 99 4.40 -21.16 5.99
N MET A 100 3.78 -21.91 6.90
CA MET A 100 3.21 -21.37 8.14
C MET A 100 4.27 -20.64 8.98
N CYS A 101 5.41 -21.30 9.27
CA CYS A 101 6.45 -20.70 10.10
C CYS A 101 7.06 -19.46 9.44
N MET A 102 7.35 -19.53 8.14
CA MET A 102 8.00 -18.45 7.42
C MET A 102 7.05 -17.26 7.17
N THR A 103 5.76 -17.47 6.96
CA THR A 103 4.78 -16.37 6.87
C THR A 103 4.76 -15.55 8.15
N LEU A 104 4.82 -16.20 9.32
CA LEU A 104 4.92 -15.50 10.61
C LEU A 104 6.24 -14.72 10.75
N ILE A 105 7.37 -15.33 10.36
CA ILE A 105 8.70 -14.70 10.43
C ILE A 105 8.77 -13.49 9.47
N VAL A 106 8.35 -13.65 8.22
CA VAL A 106 8.33 -12.58 7.23
C VAL A 106 7.37 -11.47 7.65
N GLY A 107 6.19 -11.83 8.16
CA GLY A 107 5.23 -10.88 8.72
C GLY A 107 5.82 -10.04 9.86
N PHE A 108 6.52 -10.68 10.81
CA PHE A 108 7.24 -9.99 11.87
C PHE A 108 8.31 -9.06 11.32
N LEU A 109 9.11 -9.54 10.36
CA LEU A 109 10.18 -8.76 9.73
C LEU A 109 9.63 -7.52 9.02
N CYS A 110 8.58 -7.67 8.21
CA CYS A 110 7.93 -6.57 7.51
C CYS A 110 7.37 -5.56 8.51
N THR A 111 6.69 -6.04 9.55
CA THR A 111 6.16 -5.19 10.64
C THR A 111 7.26 -4.40 11.33
N HIS A 112 8.39 -5.05 11.61
CA HIS A 112 9.55 -4.42 12.21
C HIS A 112 10.16 -3.34 11.30
N CYS A 113 10.28 -3.60 9.99
CA CYS A 113 10.74 -2.61 9.01
C CYS A 113 9.82 -1.37 8.95
N VAL A 114 8.49 -1.58 8.94
CA VAL A 114 7.52 -0.47 9.00
C VAL A 114 7.67 0.30 10.31
N HIS A 115 7.83 -0.41 11.43
CA HIS A 115 7.97 0.19 12.75
C HIS A 115 9.23 1.06 12.85
N ILE A 116 10.39 0.59 12.35
CA ILE A 116 11.62 1.40 12.36
C ILE A 116 11.51 2.61 11.44
N LEU A 117 10.80 2.50 10.31
CA LEU A 117 10.58 3.62 9.40
C LEU A 117 9.77 4.73 10.07
N VAL A 118 8.61 4.40 10.65
CA VAL A 118 7.72 5.37 11.31
C VAL A 118 8.42 6.00 12.51
N LYS A 119 9.11 5.19 13.32
CA LYS A 119 9.88 5.68 14.46
C LYS A 119 10.99 6.64 14.03
N THR A 120 11.69 6.32 12.93
CA THR A 120 12.71 7.20 12.38
C THR A 120 12.09 8.51 11.88
N SER A 121 10.94 8.42 11.20
CA SER A 121 10.18 9.60 10.76
C SER A 121 9.77 10.51 11.92
N HIS A 122 9.24 9.95 13.01
CA HIS A 122 8.91 10.73 14.22
C HIS A 122 10.12 11.47 14.80
N ASN A 123 11.28 10.80 14.85
CA ASN A 123 12.48 11.40 15.41
C ASN A 123 13.05 12.50 14.50
N ILE A 124 13.10 12.27 13.18
CA ILE A 124 13.58 13.31 12.25
C ILE A 124 12.59 14.48 12.14
N CYS A 125 11.28 14.26 12.32
CA CYS A 125 10.30 15.35 12.45
C CYS A 125 10.62 16.26 13.64
N ARG A 126 11.07 15.69 14.76
CA ARG A 126 11.53 16.45 15.94
C ARG A 126 12.78 17.26 15.62
N ASP A 127 13.79 16.61 15.04
CA ASP A 127 15.08 17.24 14.73
C ASP A 127 14.95 18.34 13.67
N ALA A 128 14.12 18.13 12.65
CA ALA A 128 13.89 19.07 11.56
C ALA A 128 12.81 20.13 11.85
N LYS A 129 12.15 20.06 13.01
CA LYS A 129 11.02 20.92 13.42
C LYS A 129 9.91 20.98 12.36
N VAL A 130 9.45 19.82 11.92
CA VAL A 130 8.34 19.69 10.95
C VAL A 130 7.25 18.75 11.49
N PRO A 131 5.96 19.03 11.23
CA PRO A 131 4.85 18.29 11.85
C PRO A 131 4.75 16.84 11.34
N ALA A 132 5.01 16.63 10.05
CA ALA A 132 4.81 15.36 9.37
C ALA A 132 5.74 15.25 8.15
N LEU A 133 6.11 14.02 7.81
CA LEU A 133 6.88 13.68 6.61
C LEU A 133 6.23 12.49 5.91
N GLY A 134 6.27 12.47 4.58
CA GLY A 134 5.97 11.26 3.82
C GLY A 134 7.18 10.32 3.80
N PHE A 135 7.06 9.20 3.08
CA PHE A 135 8.13 8.22 3.03
C PHE A 135 9.40 8.77 2.35
N ALA A 136 9.25 9.39 1.17
CA ALA A 136 10.38 9.97 0.44
C ALA A 136 10.98 11.18 1.17
N GLU A 137 10.15 12.04 1.78
CA GLU A 137 10.62 13.17 2.57
C GLU A 137 11.33 12.72 3.85
N THR A 138 10.91 11.60 4.45
CA THR A 138 11.64 11.01 5.58
C THR A 138 13.05 10.60 5.16
N ALA A 139 13.20 9.92 4.02
CA ALA A 139 14.51 9.55 3.50
C ALA A 139 15.37 10.79 3.17
N GLU A 140 14.80 11.82 2.55
CA GLU A 140 15.48 13.09 2.28
C GLU A 140 16.04 13.74 3.56
N LYS A 141 15.18 13.91 4.57
CA LYS A 141 15.54 14.61 5.81
C LYS A 141 16.54 13.84 6.64
N VAL A 142 16.46 12.51 6.66
CA VAL A 142 17.45 11.69 7.36
C VAL A 142 18.85 11.88 6.77
N PHE A 143 18.98 11.97 5.45
CA PHE A 143 20.28 12.22 4.82
C PHE A 143 20.75 13.66 5.03
N GLU A 144 19.83 14.63 4.93
CA GLU A 144 20.14 16.05 5.12
C GLU A 144 20.69 16.36 6.53
N TYR A 145 20.12 15.73 7.56
CA TYR A 145 20.55 15.87 8.96
C TYR A 145 21.60 14.82 9.37
N GLY A 146 21.86 13.84 8.53
CA GLY A 146 22.78 12.74 8.78
C GLY A 146 24.27 13.13 8.75
N PRO A 147 25.16 12.13 8.75
CA PRO A 147 26.61 12.33 8.71
C PRO A 147 27.05 13.17 7.51
N LYS A 148 28.09 14.00 7.67
CA LYS A 148 28.55 14.97 6.64
C LYS A 148 28.74 14.34 5.25
N GLY A 149 29.24 13.10 5.18
CA GLY A 149 29.44 12.39 3.91
C GLY A 149 28.15 11.93 3.22
N MET A 150 27.04 11.77 3.94
CA MET A 150 25.76 11.30 3.39
C MET A 150 24.85 12.46 2.95
N ARG A 151 25.04 13.67 3.48
CA ARG A 151 24.20 14.85 3.16
C ARG A 151 24.04 15.15 1.67
N PRO A 152 25.07 15.03 0.81
CA PRO A 152 24.92 15.29 -0.62
C PRO A 152 23.95 14.33 -1.33
N TYR A 153 23.67 13.16 -0.74
CA TYR A 153 22.79 12.14 -1.30
C TYR A 153 21.32 12.30 -0.90
N SER A 154 20.94 13.35 -0.17
CA SER A 154 19.55 13.57 0.28
C SER A 154 18.53 13.59 -0.87
N ASN A 155 18.84 14.34 -1.93
CA ASN A 155 18.01 14.42 -3.13
C ASN A 155 17.93 13.06 -3.85
N PHE A 156 19.04 12.31 -3.88
CA PHE A 156 19.06 10.97 -4.47
C PHE A 156 18.15 10.02 -3.67
N ALA A 157 18.26 10.01 -2.33
CA ALA A 157 17.42 9.19 -1.46
C ALA A 157 15.92 9.47 -1.66
N LYS A 158 15.54 10.76 -1.74
CA LYS A 158 14.17 11.16 -2.04
C LYS A 158 13.70 10.63 -3.39
N GLN A 159 14.49 10.85 -4.44
CA GLN A 159 14.15 10.42 -5.79
C GLN A 159 14.06 8.91 -5.90
N PHE A 160 14.96 8.18 -5.24
CA PHE A 160 14.94 6.72 -5.20
C PHE A 160 13.63 6.19 -4.61
N VAL A 161 13.20 6.72 -3.46
CA VAL A 161 11.94 6.31 -2.82
C VAL A 161 10.72 6.71 -3.65
N ASP A 162 10.66 7.95 -4.17
CA ASP A 162 9.54 8.39 -5.00
C ASP A 162 9.41 7.57 -6.29
N ILE A 163 10.51 7.35 -7.01
CA ILE A 163 10.54 6.59 -8.27
C ILE A 163 10.21 5.12 -7.98
N GLY A 164 10.78 4.55 -6.91
CA GLY A 164 10.46 3.19 -6.50
C GLY A 164 8.98 3.04 -6.17
N LEU A 165 8.40 3.96 -5.41
CA LEU A 165 6.98 3.92 -5.04
C LEU A 165 6.07 4.05 -6.28
N MET A 166 6.42 4.93 -7.21
CA MET A 166 5.71 5.04 -8.49
C MET A 166 5.79 3.75 -9.31
N ALA A 167 6.98 3.17 -9.42
CA ALA A 167 7.20 1.94 -10.16
C ALA A 167 6.45 0.76 -9.52
N THR A 168 6.38 0.71 -8.19
CA THR A 168 5.57 -0.27 -7.44
C THR A 168 4.10 -0.18 -7.83
N TYR A 169 3.51 1.02 -7.79
CA TYR A 169 2.10 1.21 -8.14
C TYR A 169 1.80 0.92 -9.62
N TYR A 170 2.71 1.26 -10.54
CA TYR A 170 2.53 0.94 -11.96
C TYR A 170 2.70 -0.56 -12.23
N ALA A 171 3.56 -1.25 -11.50
CA ALA A 171 3.66 -2.70 -11.60
C ALA A 171 2.42 -3.39 -11.01
N ALA A 172 1.91 -2.92 -9.87
CA ALA A 172 0.62 -3.38 -9.33
C ALA A 172 -0.55 -3.14 -10.30
N ALA A 173 -0.53 -2.02 -11.04
CA ALA A 173 -1.51 -1.75 -12.09
C ALA A 173 -1.52 -2.83 -13.19
N CYS A 174 -0.36 -3.38 -13.54
CA CYS A 174 -0.26 -4.49 -14.48
C CYS A 174 -0.85 -5.78 -13.89
N VAL A 175 -0.53 -6.12 -12.62
CA VAL A 175 -1.11 -7.26 -11.89
C VAL A 175 -2.63 -7.17 -11.89
N TYR A 176 -3.19 -5.99 -11.64
CA TYR A 176 -4.63 -5.79 -11.65
C TYR A 176 -5.27 -6.00 -13.02
N ILE A 177 -4.63 -5.54 -14.09
CA ILE A 177 -5.13 -5.79 -15.45
C ILE A 177 -5.18 -7.29 -15.74
N VAL A 178 -4.10 -8.03 -15.42
CA VAL A 178 -4.05 -9.50 -15.59
C VAL A 178 -5.12 -10.19 -14.73
N PHE A 179 -5.27 -9.79 -13.47
CA PHE A 179 -6.26 -10.36 -12.56
C PHE A 179 -7.69 -10.16 -13.07
N ILE A 180 -8.04 -8.91 -13.45
CA ILE A 180 -9.38 -8.59 -13.95
C ILE A 180 -9.66 -9.38 -15.22
N ALA A 181 -8.70 -9.41 -16.14
CA ALA A 181 -8.82 -10.13 -17.40
C ALA A 181 -9.00 -11.63 -17.21
N THR A 182 -8.20 -12.26 -16.34
CA THR A 182 -8.30 -13.71 -16.02
C THR A 182 -9.62 -14.04 -15.33
N SER A 183 -10.10 -13.18 -14.44
CA SER A 183 -11.39 -13.38 -13.77
C SER A 183 -12.57 -13.31 -14.75
N PHE A 184 -12.55 -12.37 -15.69
CA PHE A 184 -13.56 -12.30 -16.75
C PHE A 184 -13.42 -13.43 -17.76
N HIS A 185 -12.19 -13.81 -18.11
CA HIS A 185 -11.89 -14.93 -18.99
C HIS A 185 -12.54 -16.23 -18.49
N ASP A 186 -12.26 -16.61 -17.24
CA ASP A 186 -12.74 -17.88 -16.68
C ASP A 186 -14.27 -17.96 -16.64
N VAL A 187 -14.96 -16.87 -16.32
CA VAL A 187 -16.43 -16.86 -16.24
C VAL A 187 -17.06 -16.78 -17.63
N ILE A 188 -16.62 -15.82 -18.46
CA ILE A 188 -17.26 -15.57 -19.77
C ILE A 188 -16.98 -16.71 -20.76
N ASN A 189 -15.76 -17.26 -20.78
CA ASN A 189 -15.47 -18.39 -21.68
C ASN A 189 -16.28 -19.61 -21.30
N PHE A 190 -16.41 -19.91 -20.01
CA PHE A 190 -17.18 -21.05 -19.53
C PHE A 190 -18.68 -20.88 -19.82
N ASP A 191 -19.29 -19.78 -19.37
CA ASP A 191 -20.75 -19.58 -19.45
C ASP A 191 -21.26 -19.31 -20.87
N CYS A 192 -20.46 -18.61 -21.69
CA CYS A 192 -20.83 -18.31 -23.09
C CYS A 192 -20.26 -19.33 -24.08
N ASN A 193 -19.54 -20.37 -23.61
CA ASN A 193 -18.88 -21.37 -24.43
C ASN A 193 -17.96 -20.75 -25.51
N LEU A 194 -17.14 -19.77 -25.10
CA LEU A 194 -16.17 -19.08 -25.94
C LEU A 194 -14.75 -19.62 -25.67
N ASN A 195 -13.90 -19.59 -26.69
CA ASN A 195 -12.49 -20.00 -26.58
C ASN A 195 -11.56 -18.82 -26.90
N TRP A 196 -11.78 -17.69 -26.23
CA TRP A 196 -10.97 -16.50 -26.42
C TRP A 196 -9.75 -16.52 -25.51
N ASP A 197 -8.59 -16.18 -26.07
CA ASP A 197 -7.35 -16.05 -25.31
C ASP A 197 -7.43 -14.91 -24.27
N VAL A 198 -6.81 -15.11 -23.10
CA VAL A 198 -6.76 -14.13 -22.01
C VAL A 198 -6.26 -12.75 -22.46
N ARG A 199 -5.41 -12.66 -23.49
CA ARG A 199 -4.92 -11.38 -24.05
C ARG A 199 -6.04 -10.53 -24.64
N ILE A 200 -7.11 -11.15 -25.16
CA ILE A 200 -8.31 -10.45 -25.61
C ILE A 200 -8.99 -9.77 -24.42
N TYR A 201 -9.15 -10.50 -23.31
CA TYR A 201 -9.71 -9.97 -22.07
C TYR A 201 -8.83 -8.86 -21.46
N ILE A 202 -7.50 -8.94 -21.60
CA ILE A 202 -6.58 -7.87 -21.22
C ILE A 202 -6.86 -6.62 -22.06
N ALA A 203 -6.95 -6.75 -23.38
CA ALA A 203 -7.27 -5.62 -24.27
C ALA A 203 -8.62 -4.98 -23.93
N LEU A 204 -9.64 -5.79 -23.62
CA LEU A 204 -10.95 -5.31 -23.17
C LEU A 204 -10.88 -4.61 -21.81
N THR A 205 -10.09 -5.12 -20.87
CA THR A 205 -9.89 -4.56 -19.52
C THR A 205 -9.18 -3.20 -19.55
N VAL A 206 -8.28 -2.98 -20.52
CA VAL A 206 -7.60 -1.69 -20.68
C VAL A 206 -8.60 -0.56 -20.95
N ILE A 207 -9.73 -0.82 -21.61
CA ILE A 207 -10.75 0.19 -21.93
C ILE A 207 -11.36 0.83 -20.66
N PRO A 208 -11.97 0.08 -19.72
CA PRO A 208 -12.46 0.67 -18.47
C PRO A 208 -11.33 1.20 -17.59
N CYS A 209 -10.14 0.59 -17.60
CA CYS A 209 -8.96 1.14 -16.91
C CYS A 209 -8.59 2.53 -17.43
N LEU A 210 -8.63 2.77 -18.75
CA LEU A 210 -8.42 4.08 -19.36
C LEU A 210 -9.44 5.09 -18.86
N LEU A 211 -10.73 4.73 -18.80
CA LEU A 211 -11.79 5.62 -18.33
C LEU A 211 -11.60 6.00 -16.84
N ILE A 212 -11.40 5.01 -15.98
CA ILE A 212 -11.24 5.22 -14.54
C ILE A 212 -9.92 5.94 -14.22
N GLY A 213 -8.84 5.61 -14.95
CA GLY A 213 -7.52 6.22 -14.76
C GLY A 213 -7.47 7.72 -15.08
N GLN A 214 -8.45 8.25 -15.82
CA GLN A 214 -8.59 9.69 -16.06
C GLN A 214 -9.21 10.46 -14.89
N ILE A 215 -9.69 9.79 -13.84
CA ILE A 215 -10.24 10.48 -12.67
C ILE A 215 -9.10 11.20 -11.93
N ARG A 216 -9.19 12.53 -11.87
CA ARG A 216 -8.20 13.42 -11.24
C ARG A 216 -8.59 13.87 -9.85
N ASN A 217 -9.85 13.69 -9.48
CA ASN A 217 -10.35 14.13 -8.19
C ASN A 217 -10.66 12.89 -7.36
N LEU A 218 -9.84 12.67 -6.36
CA LEU A 218 -9.92 11.53 -5.45
C LEU A 218 -11.29 11.42 -4.77
N LYS A 219 -11.98 12.55 -4.52
CA LYS A 219 -13.37 12.60 -4.06
C LYS A 219 -14.34 11.74 -4.87
N TRP A 220 -14.19 11.67 -6.20
CA TRP A 220 -15.06 10.84 -7.05
C TRP A 220 -14.75 9.35 -6.95
N LEU A 221 -13.55 8.96 -6.51
CA LEU A 221 -13.16 7.56 -6.32
C LEU A 221 -13.62 6.99 -4.96
N VAL A 222 -13.99 7.85 -4.00
CA VAL A 222 -14.45 7.46 -2.66
C VAL A 222 -15.63 6.47 -2.69
N PRO A 223 -16.76 6.73 -3.37
CA PRO A 223 -17.89 5.80 -3.38
C PRO A 223 -17.55 4.45 -4.02
N PHE A 224 -16.75 4.45 -5.10
CA PHE A 224 -16.27 3.22 -5.73
C PHE A 224 -15.36 2.42 -4.80
N SER A 225 -14.52 3.10 -4.02
CA SER A 225 -13.65 2.47 -3.01
C SER A 225 -14.44 1.83 -1.86
N LEU A 226 -15.58 2.40 -1.47
CA LEU A 226 -16.50 1.80 -0.50
C LEU A 226 -17.20 0.57 -1.07
N MET A 227 -17.68 0.65 -2.31
CA MET A 227 -18.29 -0.48 -3.01
C MET A 227 -17.30 -1.63 -3.22
N ALA A 228 -16.07 -1.32 -3.62
CA ALA A 228 -14.99 -2.29 -3.74
C ALA A 228 -14.75 -3.05 -2.43
N ASN A 229 -14.78 -2.37 -1.28
CA ASN A 229 -14.65 -3.04 0.01
C ASN A 229 -15.77 -4.04 0.28
N VAL A 230 -17.01 -3.66 -0.02
CA VAL A 230 -18.17 -4.56 0.15
C VAL A 230 -18.01 -5.78 -0.74
N PHE A 231 -17.62 -5.60 -2.00
CA PHE A 231 -17.37 -6.70 -2.93
C PHE A 231 -16.23 -7.61 -2.49
N ILE A 232 -15.14 -7.06 -1.97
CA ILE A 232 -14.03 -7.84 -1.39
C ILE A 232 -14.53 -8.68 -0.21
N VAL A 233 -15.30 -8.10 0.71
CA VAL A 233 -15.83 -8.83 1.88
C VAL A 233 -16.76 -9.96 1.45
N ILE A 234 -17.68 -9.70 0.51
CA ILE A 234 -18.58 -10.74 -0.02
C ILE A 234 -17.78 -11.86 -0.69
N THR A 235 -16.82 -11.50 -1.56
CA THR A 235 -15.94 -12.45 -2.23
C THR A 235 -15.19 -13.30 -1.20
N PHE A 236 -14.64 -12.67 -0.17
CA PHE A 236 -13.90 -13.36 0.89
C PHE A 236 -14.76 -14.37 1.65
N VAL A 237 -16.02 -14.03 1.95
CA VAL A 237 -16.97 -14.96 2.56
C VAL A 237 -17.26 -16.15 1.65
N ILE A 238 -17.45 -15.93 0.34
CA ILE A 238 -17.68 -17.02 -0.62
C ILE A 238 -16.44 -17.92 -0.75
N VAL A 239 -15.24 -17.32 -0.77
CA VAL A 239 -13.97 -18.07 -0.77
C VAL A 239 -13.85 -18.94 0.49
N LEU A 240 -14.17 -18.39 1.66
CA LEU A 240 -14.17 -19.16 2.91
C LEU A 240 -15.19 -20.30 2.88
N TYR A 241 -16.37 -20.09 2.30
CA TYR A 241 -17.35 -21.16 2.10
C TYR A 241 -16.75 -22.32 1.31
N TYR A 242 -16.24 -22.07 0.09
CA TYR A 242 -15.66 -23.13 -0.76
C TYR A 242 -14.38 -23.75 -0.21
N MET A 243 -13.66 -23.02 0.66
CA MET A 243 -12.47 -23.52 1.34
C MET A 243 -12.81 -24.63 2.35
N PHE A 244 -13.98 -24.58 2.98
CA PHE A 244 -14.39 -25.49 4.06
C PHE A 244 -15.63 -26.34 3.74
N ASP A 245 -16.20 -26.25 2.53
CA ASP A 245 -17.39 -27.01 2.12
C ASP A 245 -17.12 -28.52 1.99
N GLU A 246 -15.87 -28.90 1.70
CA GLU A 246 -15.43 -30.29 1.61
C GLU A 246 -14.42 -30.67 2.72
N PRO A 247 -14.33 -31.96 3.09
CA PRO A 247 -13.33 -32.42 4.05
C PRO A 247 -11.90 -32.10 3.61
N LEU A 248 -11.13 -31.52 4.52
CA LEU A 248 -9.74 -31.16 4.27
C LEU A 248 -8.83 -32.39 4.29
N VAL A 249 -8.05 -32.57 3.22
CA VAL A 249 -7.07 -33.65 3.08
C VAL A 249 -5.66 -33.10 3.26
N TYR A 250 -4.96 -33.59 4.28
CA TYR A 250 -3.62 -33.14 4.64
C TYR A 250 -2.50 -34.06 4.14
N SER A 251 -2.80 -35.36 4.00
CA SER A 251 -1.80 -36.41 3.81
C SER A 251 -1.07 -36.35 2.48
N ASP A 252 -1.63 -35.65 1.50
CA ASP A 252 -1.11 -35.51 0.13
C ASP A 252 -0.34 -34.19 -0.08
N LYS A 253 -0.19 -33.37 0.96
CA LYS A 253 0.51 -32.07 0.87
C LYS A 253 1.91 -32.16 1.50
N PRO A 254 2.97 -31.70 0.81
CA PRO A 254 4.29 -31.62 1.39
C PRO A 254 4.33 -30.68 2.61
N LEU A 255 4.99 -31.13 3.69
CA LEU A 255 5.25 -30.27 4.86
C LEU A 255 6.28 -29.18 4.53
N ILE A 256 7.21 -29.49 3.62
CA ILE A 256 8.25 -28.61 3.10
C ILE A 256 8.36 -28.89 1.59
N ALA A 257 8.20 -27.85 0.77
CA ALA A 257 8.36 -27.93 -0.68
C ALA A 257 9.84 -27.92 -1.10
N PRO A 258 10.16 -28.29 -2.37
CA PRO A 258 11.52 -28.22 -2.88
C PRO A 258 12.14 -26.82 -2.73
N ALA A 259 13.43 -26.78 -2.38
CA ALA A 259 14.13 -25.52 -2.10
C ALA A 259 14.13 -24.51 -3.28
N ALA A 260 13.94 -25.00 -4.51
CA ALA A 260 13.86 -24.19 -5.71
C ALA A 260 12.66 -23.22 -5.72
N HIS A 261 11.55 -23.56 -5.05
CA HIS A 261 10.33 -22.73 -5.02
C HIS A 261 10.28 -21.76 -3.82
N ILE A 262 11.19 -21.91 -2.84
CA ILE A 262 11.25 -21.04 -1.65
C ILE A 262 11.39 -19.55 -2.01
N PRO A 263 12.19 -19.15 -3.03
CA PRO A 263 12.25 -17.74 -3.45
C PRO A 263 10.90 -17.18 -3.92
N LEU A 264 10.09 -17.96 -4.65
CA LEU A 264 8.76 -17.57 -5.11
C LEU A 264 7.80 -17.41 -3.94
N PHE A 265 7.83 -18.34 -2.98
CA PHE A 265 7.08 -18.20 -1.73
C PHE A 265 7.45 -16.89 -1.01
N PHE A 266 8.75 -16.64 -0.80
CA PHE A 266 9.22 -15.47 -0.07
C PHE A 266 8.78 -14.18 -0.75
N ALA A 267 8.92 -14.11 -2.07
CA ALA A 267 8.51 -12.97 -2.89
C ALA A 267 6.99 -12.74 -2.84
N THR A 268 6.18 -13.79 -2.92
CA THR A 268 4.71 -13.69 -2.84
C THR A 268 4.24 -13.27 -1.44
N VAL A 269 4.83 -13.80 -0.36
CA VAL A 269 4.51 -13.36 1.01
C VAL A 269 4.88 -11.89 1.20
N ILE A 270 6.05 -11.50 0.70
CA ILE A 270 6.51 -10.11 0.74
C ILE A 270 5.57 -9.18 -0.04
N PHE A 271 5.17 -9.58 -1.25
CA PHE A 271 4.17 -8.85 -2.03
C PHE A 271 2.85 -8.75 -1.27
N ALA A 272 2.41 -9.82 -0.61
CA ALA A 272 1.18 -9.79 0.14
C ALA A 272 1.27 -8.82 1.34
N MET A 273 2.46 -8.66 1.95
CA MET A 273 2.72 -7.70 3.03
C MET A 273 2.95 -6.27 2.54
N GLU A 274 2.69 -5.99 1.26
CA GLU A 274 2.76 -4.67 0.65
C GLU A 274 1.75 -3.69 1.29
N GLY A 275 2.08 -2.39 1.27
CA GLY A 275 1.34 -1.38 2.03
C GLY A 275 2.22 -0.27 2.63
N ILE A 276 3.54 -0.36 2.50
CA ILE A 276 4.49 0.65 2.99
C ILE A 276 4.17 2.07 2.48
N GLY A 277 3.63 2.16 1.25
CA GLY A 277 3.25 3.41 0.61
C GLY A 277 2.12 4.18 1.30
N VAL A 278 1.26 3.49 2.07
CA VAL A 278 0.13 4.11 2.77
C VAL A 278 0.40 4.34 4.25
N VAL A 279 1.42 3.70 4.82
CA VAL A 279 1.73 3.77 6.26
C VAL A 279 1.89 5.22 6.71
N MET A 280 2.78 5.97 6.04
CA MET A 280 3.07 7.37 6.42
C MET A 280 1.86 8.29 6.22
N PRO A 281 1.14 8.25 5.07
CA PRO A 281 -0.11 9.00 4.94
C PRO A 281 -1.17 8.67 6.01
N VAL A 282 -1.36 7.39 6.33
CA VAL A 282 -2.34 6.97 7.35
C VAL A 282 -1.93 7.51 8.72
N GLU A 283 -0.67 7.34 9.11
CA GLU A 283 -0.11 7.87 10.36
C GLU A 283 -0.25 9.40 10.45
N ASN A 284 0.11 10.11 9.38
CA ASN A 284 0.04 11.56 9.30
C ASN A 284 -1.39 12.10 9.41
N SER A 285 -2.38 11.32 8.96
CA SER A 285 -3.79 11.70 9.05
C SER A 285 -4.43 11.44 10.42
N MET A 286 -3.75 10.78 11.36
CA MET A 286 -4.33 10.43 12.66
C MET A 286 -4.50 11.62 13.59
N ARG A 287 -5.62 11.65 14.33
CA ARG A 287 -5.82 12.61 15.43
C ARG A 287 -4.83 12.42 16.59
N LYS A 288 -4.43 11.17 16.86
CA LYS A 288 -3.49 10.80 17.95
C LYS A 288 -2.37 9.91 17.42
N PRO A 289 -1.38 10.45 16.70
CA PRO A 289 -0.38 9.64 16.00
C PRO A 289 0.56 8.85 16.94
N GLN A 290 0.68 9.25 18.21
CA GLN A 290 1.42 8.50 19.22
C GLN A 290 0.83 7.09 19.46
N GLN A 291 -0.47 6.91 19.18
CA GLN A 291 -1.13 5.61 19.28
C GLN A 291 -0.78 4.68 18.12
N PHE A 292 -0.17 5.19 17.03
CA PHE A 292 0.18 4.36 15.87
C PHE A 292 1.20 3.27 16.23
N LEU A 293 2.25 3.65 16.97
CA LEU A 293 3.29 2.74 17.49
C LEU A 293 3.10 2.37 18.98
N GLY A 294 1.94 2.67 19.56
CA GLY A 294 1.65 2.42 20.99
C GLY A 294 1.56 0.93 21.35
N CYS A 295 1.12 0.63 22.59
CA CYS A 295 0.85 -0.74 23.04
C CYS A 295 -0.55 -0.86 23.67
N PRO A 296 -1.52 -1.52 23.00
CA PRO A 296 -1.48 -2.00 21.62
C PRO A 296 -1.58 -0.84 20.61
N GLY A 297 -0.67 -0.82 19.63
CA GLY A 297 -0.60 0.22 18.61
C GLY A 297 -1.41 -0.14 17.37
N VAL A 298 -1.79 0.88 16.59
CA VAL A 298 -2.53 0.69 15.32
C VAL A 298 -1.75 -0.21 14.37
N LEU A 299 -0.45 0.03 14.21
CA LEU A 299 0.40 -0.75 13.32
C LEU A 299 0.45 -2.22 13.74
N ASN A 300 0.79 -2.49 15.00
CA ASN A 300 0.94 -3.87 15.50
C ASN A 300 -0.39 -4.64 15.42
N THR A 301 -1.50 -3.99 15.75
CA THR A 301 -2.83 -4.61 15.66
C THR A 301 -3.18 -4.93 14.22
N ALA A 302 -2.94 -4.00 13.29
CA ALA A 302 -3.18 -4.22 11.87
C ALA A 302 -2.33 -5.38 11.34
N MET A 303 -1.03 -5.35 11.59
CA MET A 303 -0.10 -6.34 11.04
C MET A 303 -0.31 -7.73 11.64
N ILE A 304 -0.57 -7.86 12.94
CA ILE A 304 -0.92 -9.16 13.55
C ILE A 304 -2.17 -9.75 12.88
N THR A 305 -3.19 -8.92 12.66
CA THR A 305 -4.43 -9.34 12.01
C THR A 305 -4.16 -9.81 10.57
N VAL A 306 -3.39 -9.04 9.79
CA VAL A 306 -3.02 -9.37 8.40
C VAL A 306 -2.23 -10.68 8.34
N VAL A 307 -1.20 -10.82 9.17
CA VAL A 307 -0.33 -12.01 9.20
C VAL A 307 -1.12 -13.27 9.56
N LEU A 308 -2.02 -13.19 10.55
CA LEU A 308 -2.88 -14.31 10.91
C LEU A 308 -3.85 -14.69 9.78
N LEU A 309 -4.48 -13.70 9.16
CA LEU A 309 -5.38 -13.96 8.03
C LEU A 309 -4.64 -14.60 6.85
N TYR A 310 -3.41 -14.18 6.57
CA TYR A 310 -2.60 -14.74 5.50
C TYR A 310 -2.15 -16.16 5.79
N ALA A 311 -1.76 -16.42 7.04
CA ALA A 311 -1.42 -17.76 7.49
C ALA A 311 -2.63 -18.70 7.37
N ILE A 312 -3.82 -18.26 7.78
CA ILE A 312 -5.07 -19.04 7.68
C ILE A 312 -5.41 -19.31 6.22
N ILE A 313 -5.54 -18.26 5.40
CA ILE A 313 -5.96 -18.38 4.00
C ILE A 313 -4.92 -19.15 3.18
N GLY A 314 -3.63 -18.89 3.39
CA GLY A 314 -2.55 -19.60 2.73
C GLY A 314 -2.54 -21.09 3.08
N PHE A 315 -2.60 -21.42 4.38
CA PHE A 315 -2.58 -22.81 4.83
C PHE A 315 -3.83 -23.57 4.37
N PHE A 316 -5.02 -23.10 4.71
CA PHE A 316 -6.25 -23.83 4.38
C PHE A 316 -6.58 -23.79 2.90
N GLY A 317 -6.25 -22.70 2.19
CA GLY A 317 -6.39 -22.64 0.74
C GLY A 317 -5.49 -23.67 0.04
N TYR A 318 -4.23 -23.83 0.48
CA TYR A 318 -3.36 -24.86 -0.10
C TYR A 318 -3.81 -26.28 0.27
N VAL A 319 -4.26 -26.50 1.51
CA VAL A 319 -4.85 -27.80 1.90
C VAL A 319 -6.05 -28.16 1.03
N ARG A 320 -6.92 -27.19 0.72
CA ARG A 320 -8.11 -27.40 -0.10
C ARG A 320 -7.81 -27.71 -1.56
N PHE A 321 -6.93 -26.93 -2.19
CA PHE A 321 -6.74 -26.96 -3.65
C PHE A 321 -5.46 -27.68 -4.11
N GLY A 322 -4.50 -27.91 -3.22
CA GLY A 322 -3.25 -28.64 -3.51
C GLY A 322 -2.51 -28.12 -4.73
N ASP A 323 -2.12 -29.05 -5.60
CA ASP A 323 -1.33 -28.75 -6.81
C ASP A 323 -2.15 -28.01 -7.89
N THR A 324 -3.47 -27.88 -7.72
CA THR A 324 -4.32 -27.11 -8.63
C THR A 324 -4.44 -25.64 -8.25
N VAL A 325 -3.81 -25.19 -7.14
CA VAL A 325 -3.81 -23.78 -6.74
C VAL A 325 -3.31 -22.91 -7.89
N ARG A 326 -4.02 -21.82 -8.16
CA ARG A 326 -3.64 -20.81 -9.15
C ARG A 326 -3.14 -19.57 -8.41
N GLY A 327 -2.54 -18.62 -9.14
CA GLY A 327 -2.00 -17.37 -8.59
C GLY A 327 -2.98 -16.50 -7.78
N SER A 328 -4.27 -16.81 -7.79
CA SER A 328 -5.27 -16.28 -6.86
C SER A 328 -6.31 -17.34 -6.53
N ILE A 329 -6.67 -17.47 -5.25
CA ILE A 329 -7.68 -18.42 -4.76
C ILE A 329 -9.06 -18.22 -5.40
N THR A 330 -9.39 -17.00 -5.85
CA THR A 330 -10.65 -16.76 -6.55
C THR A 330 -10.71 -17.48 -7.90
N LEU A 331 -9.57 -17.70 -8.54
CA LEU A 331 -9.46 -18.43 -9.80
C LEU A 331 -9.60 -19.95 -9.62
N ASN A 332 -9.53 -20.43 -8.37
CA ASN A 332 -9.77 -21.84 -8.00
C ASN A 332 -11.24 -22.15 -7.70
N LEU A 333 -12.12 -21.14 -7.66
CA LEU A 333 -13.53 -21.37 -7.42
C LEU A 333 -14.17 -22.15 -8.60
N PRO A 334 -15.08 -23.09 -8.31
CA PRO A 334 -15.65 -23.98 -9.33
C PRO A 334 -16.37 -23.19 -10.41
N GLU A 335 -16.00 -23.47 -11.66
CA GLU A 335 -16.60 -22.88 -12.86
C GLU A 335 -18.05 -23.35 -13.05
N GLY A 336 -18.92 -22.45 -13.52
CA GLY A 336 -20.34 -22.72 -13.72
C GLY A 336 -21.17 -22.74 -12.44
N SER A 337 -20.54 -22.50 -11.28
CA SER A 337 -21.27 -22.32 -10.03
C SER A 337 -21.64 -20.85 -9.87
N TRP A 338 -22.93 -20.56 -9.72
CA TRP A 338 -23.41 -19.17 -9.59
C TRP A 338 -22.70 -18.39 -8.46
N LEU A 339 -22.35 -19.05 -7.35
CA LEU A 339 -21.58 -18.44 -6.25
C LEU A 339 -20.12 -18.18 -6.64
N GLY A 340 -19.45 -19.14 -7.29
CA GLY A 340 -18.06 -19.01 -7.70
C GLY A 340 -17.89 -17.92 -8.75
N ASP A 341 -18.75 -17.90 -9.76
CA ASP A 341 -18.75 -16.90 -10.82
C ASP A 341 -19.08 -15.52 -10.27
N THR A 342 -20.05 -15.41 -9.35
CA THR A 342 -20.34 -14.15 -8.65
C THR A 342 -19.11 -13.64 -7.90
N ALA A 343 -18.38 -14.49 -7.16
CA ALA A 343 -17.18 -14.09 -6.45
C ALA A 343 -16.06 -13.64 -7.40
N LYS A 344 -15.81 -14.36 -8.50
CA LYS A 344 -14.82 -13.97 -9.53
C LYS A 344 -15.16 -12.60 -10.12
N LEU A 345 -16.41 -12.37 -10.51
CA LEU A 345 -16.86 -11.11 -11.11
C LEU A 345 -16.85 -9.94 -10.11
N LEU A 346 -17.34 -10.15 -8.88
CA LEU A 346 -17.31 -9.13 -7.83
C LEU A 346 -15.87 -8.71 -7.50
N MET A 347 -14.95 -9.67 -7.43
CA MET A 347 -13.54 -9.37 -7.19
C MET A 347 -12.92 -8.59 -8.35
N ALA A 348 -13.20 -8.97 -9.60
CA ALA A 348 -12.73 -8.26 -10.79
C ALA A 348 -13.19 -6.78 -10.77
N VAL A 349 -14.47 -6.54 -10.47
CA VAL A 349 -15.01 -5.17 -10.36
C VAL A 349 -14.41 -4.41 -9.17
N ALA A 350 -14.21 -5.08 -8.04
CA ALA A 350 -13.57 -4.46 -6.86
C ALA A 350 -12.13 -4.01 -7.14
N ILE A 351 -11.37 -4.83 -7.87
CA ILE A 351 -10.00 -4.50 -8.27
C ILE A 351 -10.00 -3.39 -9.31
N LEU A 352 -10.95 -3.37 -10.25
CA LEU A 352 -11.10 -2.27 -11.21
C LEU A 352 -11.34 -0.92 -10.51
N PHE A 353 -12.12 -0.88 -9.44
CA PHE A 353 -12.28 0.34 -8.64
C PHE A 353 -11.02 0.68 -7.82
N THR A 354 -10.34 -0.34 -7.30
CA THR A 354 -9.08 -0.17 -6.56
C THR A 354 -7.95 0.36 -7.47
N PHE A 355 -7.93 -0.07 -8.73
CA PHE A 355 -7.02 0.42 -9.77
C PHE A 355 -7.09 1.94 -9.89
N GLY A 356 -8.30 2.52 -9.99
CA GLY A 356 -8.45 3.98 -10.08
C GLY A 356 -7.85 4.73 -8.90
N LEU A 357 -8.04 4.19 -7.69
CA LEU A 357 -7.50 4.77 -6.46
C LEU A 357 -5.97 4.67 -6.39
N GLN A 358 -5.41 3.48 -6.66
CA GLN A 358 -3.97 3.27 -6.61
C GLN A 358 -3.24 3.98 -7.74
N PHE A 359 -3.86 4.12 -8.92
CA PHE A 359 -3.30 4.84 -10.05
C PHE A 359 -3.26 6.36 -9.82
N TYR A 360 -4.13 6.91 -8.96
CA TYR A 360 -4.15 8.34 -8.66
C TYR A 360 -2.84 8.83 -8.02
N VAL A 361 -2.35 8.14 -6.99
CA VAL A 361 -1.17 8.52 -6.19
C VAL A 361 0.12 8.68 -7.02
N PRO A 362 0.59 7.68 -7.79
CA PRO A 362 1.83 7.80 -8.55
C PRO A 362 1.73 8.84 -9.67
N ASN A 363 0.54 9.07 -10.23
CA ASN A 363 0.33 10.11 -11.23
C ASN A 363 0.41 11.51 -10.62
N GLU A 364 -0.07 11.70 -9.39
CA GLU A 364 0.09 12.97 -8.68
C GLU A 364 1.56 13.23 -8.33
N ILE A 365 2.30 12.20 -7.90
CA ILE A 365 3.76 12.28 -7.68
C ILE A 365 4.48 12.64 -8.98
N LEU A 366 4.18 11.92 -10.07
CA LEU A 366 4.77 12.16 -11.39
C LEU A 366 4.48 13.57 -11.88
N TRP A 367 3.21 14.01 -11.78
CA TRP A 367 2.80 15.35 -12.19
C TRP A 367 3.52 16.44 -11.41
N ARG A 368 3.65 16.30 -10.08
CA ARG A 368 4.43 17.23 -9.24
C ARG A 368 5.89 17.34 -9.70
N LYS A 369 6.49 16.25 -10.20
CA LYS A 369 7.87 16.25 -10.70
C LYS A 369 8.03 16.87 -12.09
N ILE A 370 7.04 16.77 -12.98
CA ILE A 370 7.20 17.16 -14.38
C ILE A 370 6.41 18.41 -14.81
N ASN A 371 5.45 18.88 -14.01
CA ASN A 371 4.55 19.99 -14.41
C ASN A 371 5.30 21.26 -14.85
N HIS A 372 6.45 21.55 -14.22
CA HIS A 372 7.27 22.73 -14.51
C HIS A 372 7.87 22.73 -15.92
N LYS A 373 7.92 21.55 -16.58
CA LYS A 373 8.43 21.40 -17.95
C LYS A 373 7.38 21.72 -19.01
N PHE A 374 6.11 21.87 -18.63
CA PHE A 374 5.00 22.06 -19.56
C PHE A 374 4.32 23.41 -19.33
N SER A 375 3.87 24.05 -20.42
CA SER A 375 3.10 25.28 -20.32
C SER A 375 1.73 25.01 -19.66
N PRO A 376 1.21 25.94 -18.83
CA PRO A 376 -0.07 25.77 -18.13
C PRO A 376 -1.24 25.38 -19.05
N GLU A 377 -1.28 25.95 -20.25
CA GLU A 377 -2.31 25.68 -21.27
C GLU A 377 -2.31 24.21 -21.72
N LYS A 378 -1.15 23.55 -21.71
CA LYS A 378 -0.99 22.15 -22.12
C LYS A 378 -1.11 21.17 -20.96
N HIS A 379 -1.28 21.63 -19.72
CA HIS A 379 -1.30 20.77 -18.54
C HIS A 379 -2.37 19.68 -18.62
N ASN A 380 -3.59 20.04 -19.03
CA ASN A 380 -4.69 19.06 -19.11
C ASN A 380 -4.41 17.97 -20.15
N ILE A 381 -4.04 18.35 -21.38
CA ILE A 381 -3.73 17.40 -22.46
C ILE A 381 -2.54 16.53 -22.08
N THR A 382 -1.49 17.12 -21.51
CA THR A 382 -0.30 16.37 -21.08
C THR A 382 -0.64 15.33 -20.02
N GLN A 383 -1.48 15.68 -19.03
CA GLN A 383 -1.92 14.71 -18.03
C GLN A 383 -2.77 13.58 -18.64
N ILE A 384 -3.67 13.88 -19.58
CA ILE A 384 -4.44 12.85 -20.30
C ILE A 384 -3.50 11.89 -21.01
N MET A 385 -2.60 12.43 -21.84
CA MET A 385 -1.66 11.65 -22.64
C MET A 385 -0.73 10.80 -21.77
N LEU A 386 -0.22 11.37 -20.67
CA LEU A 386 0.65 10.68 -19.75
C LEU A 386 -0.06 9.51 -19.05
N ARG A 387 -1.25 9.77 -18.50
CA ARG A 387 -2.06 8.75 -17.82
C ARG A 387 -2.45 7.63 -18.79
N SER A 388 -2.96 7.98 -19.97
CA SER A 388 -3.32 7.01 -21.00
C SER A 388 -2.11 6.21 -21.46
N GLY A 389 -0.97 6.87 -21.69
CA GLY A 389 0.28 6.21 -22.08
C GLY A 389 0.75 5.19 -21.05
N ILE A 390 0.72 5.53 -19.76
CA ILE A 390 1.12 4.60 -18.69
C ILE A 390 0.16 3.40 -18.63
N ILE A 391 -1.15 3.61 -18.77
CA ILE A 391 -2.15 2.53 -18.77
C ILE A 391 -1.94 1.62 -19.99
N LEU A 392 -1.68 2.19 -21.17
CA LEU A 392 -1.39 1.42 -22.38
C LEU A 392 -0.10 0.60 -22.25
N VAL A 393 0.96 1.18 -21.69
CA VAL A 393 2.20 0.44 -21.39
C VAL A 393 1.91 -0.68 -20.39
N SER A 394 1.14 -0.40 -19.33
CA SER A 394 0.77 -1.41 -18.33
C SER A 394 -0.04 -2.56 -18.95
N GLY A 395 -0.98 -2.24 -19.84
CA GLY A 395 -1.75 -3.22 -20.62
C GLY A 395 -0.88 -4.03 -21.58
N GLY A 396 0.11 -3.40 -22.23
CA GLY A 396 1.07 -4.09 -23.08
C GLY A 396 1.97 -5.06 -22.31
N VAL A 397 2.45 -4.64 -21.13
CA VAL A 397 3.23 -5.51 -20.23
C VAL A 397 2.38 -6.66 -19.69
N ALA A 398 1.13 -6.38 -19.28
CA ALA A 398 0.18 -7.42 -18.88
C ALA A 398 -0.11 -8.41 -20.02
N ALA A 399 -0.29 -7.93 -21.25
CA ALA A 399 -0.49 -8.77 -22.42
C ALA A 399 0.76 -9.59 -22.76
N ALA A 400 1.97 -9.09 -22.45
CA ALA A 400 3.23 -9.80 -22.67
C ALA A 400 3.50 -10.89 -21.63
N ILE A 401 2.93 -10.83 -20.43
CA ILE A 401 3.07 -11.87 -19.40
C ILE A 401 1.68 -12.09 -18.79
N PRO A 402 0.82 -12.90 -19.43
CA PRO A 402 -0.57 -13.05 -19.00
C PRO A 402 -0.77 -13.98 -17.78
N ASN A 403 0.32 -14.47 -17.17
CA ASN A 403 0.24 -15.27 -15.93
C ASN A 403 0.40 -14.38 -14.69
N LEU A 404 -0.54 -14.57 -13.75
CA LEU A 404 -0.66 -13.75 -12.55
C LEU A 404 0.48 -13.97 -11.54
N GLU A 405 0.88 -15.23 -11.34
CA GLU A 405 1.85 -15.61 -10.30
C GLU A 405 3.27 -15.07 -10.53
N PRO A 406 3.91 -15.28 -11.70
CA PRO A 406 5.25 -14.75 -11.93
C PRO A 406 5.27 -13.22 -11.83
N PHE A 407 4.17 -12.56 -12.18
CA PHE A 407 4.02 -11.11 -12.05
C PHE A 407 4.01 -10.68 -10.58
N ILE A 408 3.17 -11.30 -9.75
CA ILE A 408 3.07 -11.02 -8.31
C ILE A 408 4.44 -11.20 -7.63
N SER A 409 5.09 -12.33 -7.89
CA SER A 409 6.39 -12.63 -7.31
C SER A 409 7.46 -11.64 -7.77
N LEU A 410 7.53 -11.30 -9.06
CA LEU A 410 8.50 -10.32 -9.58
C LEU A 410 8.33 -8.94 -8.92
N VAL A 411 7.08 -8.47 -8.78
CA VAL A 411 6.77 -7.18 -8.15
C VAL A 411 7.17 -7.18 -6.68
N GLY A 412 6.82 -8.24 -5.94
CA GLY A 412 7.24 -8.40 -4.54
C GLY A 412 8.75 -8.42 -4.36
N ALA A 413 9.43 -9.25 -5.16
CA ALA A 413 10.88 -9.42 -5.12
C ALA A 413 11.61 -8.10 -5.38
N VAL A 414 11.25 -7.36 -6.42
CA VAL A 414 11.96 -6.13 -6.79
C VAL A 414 11.57 -4.97 -5.88
N PHE A 415 10.28 -4.63 -5.83
CA PHE A 415 9.87 -3.36 -5.25
C PHE A 415 9.77 -3.39 -3.74
N PHE A 416 9.18 -4.44 -3.16
CA PHE A 416 9.02 -4.48 -1.72
C PHE A 416 10.32 -4.86 -1.01
N SER A 417 11.19 -5.67 -1.60
CA SER A 417 12.53 -5.87 -1.01
C SER A 417 13.30 -4.55 -0.92
N LEU A 418 13.24 -3.70 -1.96
CA LEU A 418 13.89 -2.39 -1.94
C LEU A 418 13.19 -1.41 -0.98
N LEU A 419 11.88 -1.21 -1.12
CA LEU A 419 11.17 -0.16 -0.39
C LEU A 419 10.68 -0.59 0.99
N GLY A 420 10.24 -1.83 1.13
CA GLY A 420 9.69 -2.38 2.37
C GLY A 420 10.76 -2.84 3.36
N ILE A 421 11.94 -3.27 2.89
CA ILE A 421 13.00 -3.82 3.76
C ILE A 421 14.30 -3.01 3.68
N PHE A 422 14.87 -2.81 2.49
CA PHE A 422 16.17 -2.16 2.32
C PHE A 422 16.13 -0.69 2.78
N VAL A 423 15.19 0.11 2.27
CA VAL A 423 15.10 1.54 2.59
C VAL A 423 14.90 1.78 4.09
N PRO A 424 13.94 1.17 4.80
CA PRO A 424 13.78 1.37 6.24
C PRO A 424 15.04 1.04 7.04
N SER A 425 15.71 -0.07 6.71
CA SER A 425 16.95 -0.50 7.36
C SER A 425 18.09 0.48 7.11
N PHE A 426 18.21 0.99 5.89
CA PHE A 426 19.24 1.95 5.52
C PHE A 426 19.00 3.32 6.14
N VAL A 427 17.76 3.82 6.08
CA VAL A 427 17.35 5.11 6.65
C VAL A 427 17.54 5.11 8.18
N GLU A 428 17.14 4.05 8.89
CA GLU A 428 17.41 3.95 10.33
C GLU A 428 18.91 3.99 10.63
N THR A 429 19.73 3.31 9.82
CA THR A 429 21.19 3.29 10.00
C THR A 429 21.80 4.67 9.82
N VAL A 430 21.45 5.39 8.75
CA VAL A 430 21.93 6.76 8.48
C VAL A 430 21.50 7.72 9.58
N TYR A 431 20.27 7.59 10.08
CA TYR A 431 19.76 8.44 11.15
C TYR A 431 20.49 8.23 12.48
N LEU A 432 20.85 6.99 12.82
CA LEU A 432 21.45 6.65 14.11
C LEU A 432 22.99 6.76 14.13
N TYR A 433 23.65 6.79 12.97
CA TYR A 433 25.10 6.84 12.88
C TYR A 433 25.67 8.24 13.21
N PRO A 434 26.79 8.36 13.97
CA PRO A 434 27.53 7.30 14.65
C PRO A 434 27.07 7.04 16.10
N ASP A 435 26.40 8.01 16.73
CA ASP A 435 26.33 8.08 18.20
C ASP A 435 25.12 7.35 18.82
N ARG A 436 24.13 6.90 18.03
CA ARG A 436 22.83 6.36 18.52
C ARG A 436 22.59 4.89 18.15
N LEU A 437 23.65 4.17 17.74
CA LEU A 437 23.60 2.77 17.28
C LEU A 437 23.36 1.74 18.39
N GLY A 438 23.49 2.15 19.66
CA GLY A 438 23.27 1.32 20.84
C GLY A 438 24.48 0.45 21.20
N TRP A 439 24.33 -0.39 22.22
CA TRP A 439 25.42 -1.24 22.71
C TRP A 439 25.94 -2.16 21.60
N CYS A 440 27.27 -2.20 21.43
CA CYS A 440 27.98 -2.96 20.40
C CYS A 440 27.49 -2.71 18.95
N ASN A 441 26.89 -1.54 18.65
CA ASN A 441 26.31 -1.22 17.35
C ASN A 441 25.29 -2.26 16.85
N TRP A 442 24.56 -2.94 17.76
CA TRP A 442 23.67 -4.04 17.39
C TRP A 442 22.61 -3.64 16.35
N LYS A 443 22.13 -2.38 16.38
CA LYS A 443 21.16 -1.87 15.40
C LYS A 443 21.75 -1.82 13.99
N MET A 444 23.04 -1.50 13.87
CA MET A 444 23.76 -1.53 12.59
C MET A 444 23.85 -2.96 12.06
N VAL A 445 24.24 -3.91 12.91
CA VAL A 445 24.33 -5.33 12.54
C VAL A 445 22.97 -5.86 12.07
N LYS A 446 21.91 -5.60 12.85
CA LYS A 446 20.53 -5.92 12.49
C LYS A 446 20.14 -5.34 11.13
N ASN A 447 20.43 -4.06 10.88
CA ASN A 447 20.10 -3.41 9.62
C ASN A 447 20.94 -3.90 8.43
N ILE A 448 22.20 -4.29 8.65
CA ILE A 448 23.03 -4.95 7.65
C ILE A 448 22.43 -6.31 7.28
N ILE A 449 21.99 -7.11 8.25
CA ILE A 449 21.33 -8.39 8.00
C ILE A 449 20.04 -8.19 7.19
N LEU A 450 19.20 -7.22 7.56
CA LEU A 450 17.98 -6.88 6.81
C LEU A 450 18.31 -6.41 5.38
N GLY A 451 19.37 -5.61 5.22
CA GLY A 451 19.88 -5.18 3.92
C GLY A 451 20.31 -6.36 3.06
N ILE A 452 21.11 -7.28 3.59
CA ILE A 452 21.54 -8.48 2.86
C ILE A 452 20.33 -9.34 2.50
N LEU A 453 19.42 -9.59 3.44
CA LEU A 453 18.20 -10.35 3.20
C LEU A 453 17.37 -9.73 2.06
N SER A 454 17.23 -8.40 2.04
CA SER A 454 16.49 -7.71 0.99
C SER A 454 17.12 -7.87 -0.40
N ILE A 455 18.44 -7.85 -0.50
CA ILE A 455 19.14 -8.03 -1.78
C ILE A 455 19.04 -9.49 -2.23
N LEU A 456 19.17 -10.45 -1.30
CA LEU A 456 18.96 -11.87 -1.61
C LEU A 456 17.54 -12.15 -2.06
N ALA A 457 16.54 -11.60 -1.38
CA ALA A 457 15.14 -11.72 -1.75
C ALA A 457 14.85 -11.16 -3.14
N LEU A 458 15.42 -10.00 -3.45
CA LEU A 458 15.32 -9.40 -4.77
C LEU A 458 15.91 -10.31 -5.84
N ILE A 459 17.16 -10.73 -5.68
CA ILE A 459 17.86 -11.53 -6.69
C ILE A 459 17.18 -12.87 -6.86
N ALA A 460 16.95 -13.60 -5.76
CA ALA A 460 16.36 -14.93 -5.81
C ALA A 460 14.93 -14.90 -6.36
N GLY A 461 14.09 -13.97 -5.90
CA GLY A 461 12.72 -13.83 -6.38
C GLY A 461 12.64 -13.37 -7.84
N ALA A 462 13.47 -12.41 -8.25
CA ALA A 462 13.50 -11.96 -9.64
C ALA A 462 14.00 -13.06 -10.59
N VAL A 463 15.05 -13.80 -10.21
CA VAL A 463 15.57 -14.92 -11.02
C VAL A 463 14.52 -16.02 -11.15
N ALA A 464 13.84 -16.38 -10.05
CA ALA A 464 12.80 -17.41 -10.09
C ALA A 464 11.62 -17.00 -10.97
N SER A 465 11.10 -15.77 -10.81
CA SER A 465 9.98 -15.29 -11.62
C SER A 465 10.33 -15.09 -13.08
N ILE A 466 11.54 -14.61 -13.39
CA ILE A 466 12.00 -14.51 -14.78
C ILE A 466 12.17 -15.92 -15.38
N GLY A 467 12.63 -16.89 -14.60
CA GLY A 467 12.69 -18.30 -15.00
C GLY A 467 11.32 -18.83 -15.43
N GLU A 468 10.29 -18.67 -14.60
CA GLU A 468 8.92 -19.07 -14.93
C GLU A 468 8.36 -18.35 -16.17
N ILE A 469 8.71 -17.07 -16.35
CA ILE A 469 8.33 -16.32 -17.55
C ILE A 469 9.01 -16.88 -18.79
N ILE A 470 10.29 -17.27 -18.70
CA ILE A 470 11.02 -17.87 -19.82
C ILE A 470 10.45 -19.23 -20.16
N GLU A 471 10.18 -20.08 -19.16
CA GLU A 471 9.60 -21.42 -19.33
C GLU A 471 8.23 -21.36 -20.04
N MET A 472 7.40 -20.39 -19.67
CA MET A 472 6.11 -20.12 -20.33
C MET A 472 6.25 -19.89 -21.85
N TYR A 473 7.38 -19.37 -22.30
CA TYR A 473 7.64 -19.04 -23.70
C TYR A 473 8.56 -20.01 -24.42
N SER A 474 9.34 -20.84 -23.70
CA SER A 474 10.21 -21.85 -24.31
C SER A 474 9.47 -23.11 -24.76
N GLY A 475 8.23 -23.33 -24.27
CA GLY A 475 7.35 -24.39 -24.79
C GLY A 475 7.79 -25.80 -24.45
N ASP A 476 8.50 -26.00 -23.34
CA ASP A 476 8.80 -27.33 -22.81
C ASP A 476 7.60 -27.84 -21.99
N ASP A 477 6.53 -28.24 -22.69
CA ASP A 477 5.50 -29.17 -22.20
C ASP A 477 5.78 -30.59 -22.72
#